data_AF-A0A9D0Z611-F1
#
_entry.id   AF-A0A9D0Z611-F1
#
_cell.length_a   1.000
_cell.length_b   1.000
_cell.length_c   1.000
_cell.angle_alpha   90.00
_cell.angle_beta   90.00
_cell.angle_gamma   90.00
#
_symmetry.space_group_name_H-M   'P 1'
#
loop_
_entity.id
_entity.type
_entity.pdbx_description
1 polymer ?
#
loop_
_entity_poly.entity_id
_entity_poly.type
_entity_poly.pdbx_seq_one_letter_code
_entity_poly.pdbx_strand_id
1 'polypeptide(L)'
;MKRLQPIGALLALLLFLTGCAAEPVPTEAQQQPPVTAPAETPEPVEEPPAEPDEEPESMEPEIVEPEPEPLEPGFHEEAGGLYYVQEDGTLLTDGSLGYLDFDSEGRYTTGNADLDAGIQALLAAACPDPTADRETRLREAYVYIRENFRYLSMPHYEAGSTDWAETAATAMLDQGKGNCYCFTALFTYCARQLGYQAYNVAGHEYSPDNDHAWTMIDWPDGETYLFDVQLEYAYLYQYENKPVIDMFKASGSDGIYNGFVYYFP
;
A
#
# COMPACT_ATOMS: atom_id res chain seq x y z
N MET A 1 -42.01 12.87 27.26
CA MET A 1 -41.97 12.45 28.68
C MET A 1 -41.90 10.93 28.75
N LYS A 2 -41.27 10.37 29.80
CA LYS A 2 -40.74 8.99 29.91
C LYS A 2 -39.50 8.74 29.03
N ARG A 3 -38.39 8.20 29.51
CA ARG A 3 -37.68 8.26 30.81
C ARG A 3 -36.33 7.57 30.52
N LEU A 4 -35.22 8.23 30.83
CA LEU A 4 -33.86 7.72 30.65
C LEU A 4 -33.54 6.67 31.75
N GLN A 5 -32.70 5.67 31.47
CA GLN A 5 -31.37 5.52 32.11
C GLN A 5 -30.57 4.28 31.62
N PRO A 6 -29.23 4.26 31.77
CA PRO A 6 -28.33 3.34 31.09
C PRO A 6 -27.93 2.10 31.92
N ILE A 7 -27.32 1.11 31.27
CA ILE A 7 -26.62 -0.01 31.91
C ILE A 7 -25.16 0.39 32.15
N GLY A 8 -24.68 0.20 33.38
CA GLY A 8 -23.38 0.68 33.84
C GLY A 8 -22.24 -0.34 33.80
N ALA A 9 -21.02 0.16 33.94
CA ALA A 9 -19.82 -0.63 34.12
C ALA A 9 -19.80 -1.38 35.47
N LEU A 10 -19.11 -2.52 35.52
CA LEU A 10 -18.81 -3.23 36.76
C LEU A 10 -17.30 -3.43 36.89
N LEU A 11 -16.68 -2.63 37.75
CA LEU A 11 -15.32 -2.80 38.24
C LEU A 11 -15.41 -3.09 39.74
N ALA A 12 -14.87 -4.21 40.21
CA ALA A 12 -14.81 -4.54 41.64
C ALA A 12 -13.49 -5.24 41.99
N LEU A 13 -12.82 -4.70 42.99
CA LEU A 13 -11.45 -4.97 43.42
C LEU A 13 -11.47 -5.50 44.86
N LEU A 14 -10.63 -6.51 45.18
CA LEU A 14 -10.17 -6.90 46.53
C LEU A 14 -9.09 -8.00 46.32
N LEU A 15 -7.77 -7.82 46.46
CA LEU A 15 -6.90 -7.27 47.52
C LEU A 15 -6.98 -7.99 48.88
N PHE A 16 -5.82 -8.50 49.35
CA PHE A 16 -5.13 -8.33 50.66
C PHE A 16 -4.00 -9.41 50.72
N LEU A 17 -2.70 -9.06 50.62
CA LEU A 17 -1.71 -8.80 51.71
C LEU A 17 -1.52 -10.00 52.69
N THR A 18 -0.36 -10.43 53.22
CA THR A 18 1.09 -10.04 53.23
C THR A 18 1.90 -11.28 53.72
N GLY A 19 3.25 -11.41 53.72
CA GLY A 19 4.35 -10.55 53.24
C GLY A 19 5.69 -10.75 54.03
N CYS A 20 6.83 -10.48 53.38
CA CYS A 20 8.19 -10.19 53.95
C CYS A 20 9.13 -11.30 54.53
N ALA A 21 10.22 -11.53 53.75
CA ALA A 21 11.63 -11.88 54.03
C ALA A 21 12.21 -12.16 55.45
N ALA A 22 13.13 -13.14 55.56
CA ALA A 22 14.58 -12.97 55.87
C ALA A 22 15.39 -14.31 55.90
N GLU A 23 16.71 -14.23 55.70
CA GLU A 23 17.78 -15.27 55.70
C GLU A 23 18.18 -15.78 57.13
N PRO A 24 19.12 -16.75 57.41
CA PRO A 24 20.31 -17.18 56.64
C PRO A 24 20.81 -18.67 56.73
N VAL A 25 22.02 -18.91 56.17
CA VAL A 25 22.82 -20.16 56.07
C VAL A 25 23.62 -20.47 57.37
N PRO A 26 23.98 -21.74 57.67
CA PRO A 26 25.43 -22.09 57.71
C PRO A 26 25.79 -23.54 57.26
N THR A 27 27.10 -23.79 57.17
CA THR A 27 27.80 -24.97 56.59
C THR A 27 28.33 -25.96 57.64
N GLU A 28 28.39 -27.27 57.31
CA GLU A 28 29.20 -28.29 58.03
C GLU A 28 29.55 -29.43 57.02
N ALA A 29 30.79 -29.61 56.55
CA ALA A 29 32.02 -30.15 57.16
C ALA A 29 32.04 -31.69 57.35
N GLN A 30 33.03 -32.38 56.75
CA GLN A 30 33.40 -33.77 57.04
C GLN A 30 34.94 -33.93 57.08
N GLN A 31 35.44 -34.85 57.92
CA GLN A 31 36.84 -34.94 58.36
C GLN A 31 37.57 -36.20 57.82
N GLN A 32 38.92 -36.14 57.78
CA GLN A 32 39.85 -37.21 57.39
C GLN A 32 40.18 -38.20 58.52
N PRO A 33 40.82 -39.34 58.19
CA PRO A 33 42.09 -39.71 58.85
C PRO A 33 43.09 -40.44 57.89
N PRO A 34 44.30 -40.88 58.33
CA PRO A 34 45.38 -40.13 58.97
C PRO A 34 46.78 -40.34 58.28
N VAL A 35 47.85 -39.85 58.92
CA VAL A 35 49.19 -39.52 58.36
C VAL A 35 50.25 -40.65 58.38
N THR A 36 51.15 -40.67 57.39
CA THR A 36 52.57 -41.10 57.51
C THR A 36 53.50 -40.23 56.64
N ALA A 37 54.79 -40.12 57.01
CA ALA A 37 55.83 -39.28 56.39
C ALA A 37 57.22 -39.95 56.59
N PRO A 38 58.38 -39.41 56.12
CA PRO A 38 58.68 -38.52 54.98
C PRO A 38 59.80 -39.09 54.04
N ALA A 39 60.16 -38.39 52.95
CA ALA A 39 61.45 -38.50 52.25
C ALA A 39 61.76 -37.21 51.44
N GLU A 40 63.05 -36.88 51.24
CA GLU A 40 63.52 -35.56 50.75
C GLU A 40 63.90 -35.49 49.25
N THR A 41 63.78 -34.28 48.67
CA THR A 41 64.54 -33.73 47.50
C THR A 41 64.38 -34.37 46.10
N PRO A 42 64.69 -33.65 44.99
CA PRO A 42 65.26 -32.30 44.87
C PRO A 42 64.36 -31.25 44.17
N GLU A 43 64.84 -30.00 44.10
CA GLU A 43 64.17 -28.88 43.41
C GLU A 43 64.24 -29.01 41.87
N PRO A 44 63.18 -28.63 41.13
CA PRO A 44 63.24 -28.45 39.69
C PRO A 44 63.82 -27.08 39.30
N VAL A 45 64.63 -27.06 38.24
CA VAL A 45 65.23 -25.85 37.67
C VAL A 45 64.14 -24.97 37.03
N GLU A 46 64.15 -23.67 37.31
CA GLU A 46 63.29 -22.70 36.62
C GLU A 46 63.68 -22.59 35.13
N GLU A 47 62.73 -22.80 34.22
CA GLU A 47 62.86 -22.40 32.82
C GLU A 47 62.74 -20.87 32.70
N PRO A 48 63.46 -20.23 31.75
CA PRO A 48 63.28 -18.82 31.47
C PRO A 48 61.87 -18.56 30.91
N PRO A 49 61.30 -17.36 31.13
CA PRO A 49 59.96 -17.04 30.64
C PRO A 49 59.93 -17.08 29.10
N ALA A 50 58.86 -17.68 28.56
CA ALA A 50 58.55 -17.57 27.14
C ALA A 50 58.30 -16.10 26.75
N GLU A 51 58.72 -15.71 25.55
CA GLU A 51 58.33 -14.43 24.96
C GLU A 51 56.80 -14.43 24.72
N PRO A 52 56.12 -13.27 24.82
CA PRO A 52 54.69 -13.22 24.55
C PRO A 52 54.44 -13.51 23.07
N ASP A 53 53.61 -14.52 22.78
CA ASP A 53 53.07 -14.71 21.44
C ASP A 53 52.31 -13.44 21.01
N GLU A 54 52.75 -12.81 19.93
CA GLU A 54 51.98 -11.75 19.28
C GLU A 54 50.71 -12.39 18.70
N GLU A 55 49.54 -12.09 19.29
CA GLU A 55 48.26 -12.48 18.69
C GLU A 55 48.18 -11.88 17.28
N PRO A 56 47.94 -12.69 16.23
CA PRO A 56 47.89 -12.17 14.88
C PRO A 56 46.71 -11.21 14.75
N GLU A 57 46.98 -9.98 14.29
CA GLU A 57 45.95 -8.98 14.04
C GLU A 57 44.82 -9.61 13.20
N SER A 58 43.64 -9.70 13.78
CA SER A 58 42.46 -10.21 13.11
C SER A 58 42.06 -9.20 12.03
N MET A 59 42.55 -9.41 10.80
CA MET A 59 41.99 -8.77 9.62
C MET A 59 40.56 -9.25 9.47
N GLU A 60 39.63 -8.49 10.03
CA GLU A 60 38.20 -8.65 9.79
C GLU A 60 37.98 -8.60 8.27
N PRO A 61 37.29 -9.58 7.67
CA PRO A 61 37.07 -9.57 6.24
C PRO A 61 36.24 -8.33 5.89
N GLU A 62 36.82 -7.46 5.07
CA GLU A 62 36.12 -6.29 4.52
C GLU A 62 34.85 -6.80 3.81
N ILE A 63 33.70 -6.49 4.40
CA ILE A 63 32.40 -6.87 3.83
C ILE A 63 32.19 -5.95 2.63
N VAL A 64 32.64 -6.43 1.47
CA VAL A 64 32.27 -5.83 0.19
C VAL A 64 30.77 -6.05 0.03
N GLU A 65 29.98 -5.04 0.39
CA GLU A 65 28.56 -5.00 0.07
C GLU A 65 28.44 -5.16 -1.45
N PRO A 66 27.63 -6.11 -1.94
CA PRO A 66 27.48 -6.31 -3.37
C PRO A 66 26.93 -5.03 -3.99
N GLU A 67 27.62 -4.52 -5.02
CA GLU A 67 27.15 -3.39 -5.81
C GLU A 67 25.74 -3.71 -6.32
N PRO A 68 24.73 -2.85 -6.05
CA PRO A 68 23.34 -3.17 -6.35
C PRO A 68 23.19 -3.42 -7.85
N GLU A 69 22.63 -4.56 -8.23
CA GLU A 69 22.45 -4.87 -9.64
C GLU A 69 21.54 -3.82 -10.30
N PRO A 70 21.88 -3.32 -11.50
CA PRO A 70 21.08 -2.31 -12.18
C PRO A 70 19.63 -2.78 -12.35
N LEU A 71 18.67 -1.92 -12.01
CA LEU A 71 17.27 -2.21 -12.25
C LEU A 71 17.01 -2.26 -13.77
N GLU A 72 16.27 -3.28 -14.21
CA GLU A 72 15.83 -3.39 -15.61
C GLU A 72 14.89 -2.22 -15.99
N PRO A 73 14.94 -1.67 -17.21
CA PRO A 73 14.05 -0.59 -17.63
C PRO A 73 12.56 -0.96 -17.54
N GLY A 74 11.71 -0.01 -17.14
CA GLY A 74 10.27 -0.19 -17.02
C GLY A 74 9.69 0.21 -15.66
N PHE A 75 8.46 -0.25 -15.39
CA PHE A 75 7.78 0.02 -14.12
C PHE A 75 8.24 -0.93 -13.02
N HIS A 76 8.53 -0.36 -11.85
CA HIS A 76 8.83 -1.09 -10.61
C HIS A 76 7.89 -0.66 -9.50
N GLU A 77 7.57 -1.59 -8.59
CA GLU A 77 6.78 -1.29 -7.40
C GLU A 77 7.58 -1.65 -6.15
N GLU A 78 7.73 -0.68 -5.24
CA GLU A 78 8.38 -0.87 -3.94
C GLU A 78 7.60 -0.16 -2.84
N ALA A 79 7.32 -0.88 -1.75
CA ALA A 79 6.57 -0.38 -0.59
C ALA A 79 5.20 0.28 -0.93
N GLY A 80 4.58 -0.10 -2.05
CA GLY A 80 3.33 0.49 -2.55
C GLY A 80 3.50 1.77 -3.37
N GLY A 81 4.72 2.29 -3.51
CA GLY A 81 5.07 3.28 -4.52
C GLY A 81 5.29 2.63 -5.89
N LEU A 82 5.03 3.40 -6.95
CA LEU A 82 5.33 3.04 -8.33
C LEU A 82 6.47 3.92 -8.82
N TYR A 83 7.44 3.33 -9.51
CA TYR A 83 8.63 3.98 -10.04
C TYR A 83 8.79 3.62 -11.51
N TYR A 84 9.50 4.45 -12.28
CA TYR A 84 9.87 4.13 -13.65
C TYR A 84 11.39 4.22 -13.84
N VAL A 85 12.00 3.11 -14.22
CA VAL A 85 13.43 3.00 -14.54
C VAL A 85 13.60 3.21 -16.05
N GLN A 86 14.49 4.12 -16.41
CA GLN A 86 14.82 4.49 -17.78
C GLN A 86 15.80 3.48 -18.42
N GLU A 87 15.98 3.57 -19.75
CA GLU A 87 16.91 2.71 -20.52
C GLU A 87 18.38 2.79 -20.08
N ASP A 88 18.77 3.83 -19.32
CA ASP A 88 20.11 3.98 -18.75
C ASP A 88 20.23 3.45 -17.30
N GLY A 89 19.17 2.82 -16.77
CA GLY A 89 19.10 2.28 -15.41
C GLY A 89 18.78 3.32 -14.32
N THR A 90 18.54 4.59 -14.68
CA THR A 90 18.19 5.64 -13.71
C THR A 90 16.69 5.74 -13.48
N LEU A 91 16.27 6.21 -12.29
CA LEU A 91 14.87 6.55 -12.03
C LEU A 91 14.47 7.84 -12.76
N LEU A 92 13.29 7.83 -13.37
CA LEU A 92 12.62 9.05 -13.84
C LEU A 92 12.19 9.88 -12.62
N THR A 93 12.83 11.04 -12.44
CA THR A 93 12.64 11.99 -11.33
C THR A 93 12.19 13.35 -11.88
N ASP A 94 11.35 14.07 -11.13
CA ASP A 94 10.81 15.40 -11.48
C ASP A 94 10.27 15.48 -12.93
N GLY A 95 9.54 14.44 -13.37
CA GLY A 95 9.19 14.24 -14.77
C GLY A 95 7.95 13.38 -15.00
N SER A 96 7.52 13.30 -16.27
CA SER A 96 6.24 12.67 -16.64
C SER A 96 6.43 11.61 -17.73
N LEU A 97 5.71 10.49 -17.59
CA LEU A 97 5.55 9.45 -18.62
C LEU A 97 4.07 9.33 -18.99
N GLY A 98 3.66 10.10 -20.00
CA GLY A 98 2.26 10.17 -20.43
C GLY A 98 1.38 10.80 -19.36
N TYR A 99 0.48 10.02 -18.76
CA TYR A 99 -0.42 10.42 -17.67
C TYR A 99 0.11 10.15 -16.26
N LEU A 100 1.39 9.77 -16.13
CA LEU A 100 2.05 9.45 -14.87
C LEU A 100 3.12 10.49 -14.57
N ASP A 101 2.99 11.19 -13.45
CA ASP A 101 3.96 12.17 -12.96
C ASP A 101 4.78 11.55 -11.81
N PHE A 102 6.07 11.86 -11.76
CA PHE A 102 7.03 11.35 -10.77
C PHE A 102 7.70 12.50 -10.04
N ASP A 103 7.81 12.38 -8.72
CA ASP A 103 8.42 13.39 -7.85
C ASP A 103 9.96 13.38 -7.89
N SER A 104 10.59 14.20 -7.04
CA SER A 104 12.04 14.31 -6.92
C SER A 104 12.73 13.03 -6.40
N GLU A 105 11.99 12.10 -5.80
CA GLU A 105 12.49 10.77 -5.40
C GLU A 105 12.20 9.70 -6.46
N GLY A 106 11.54 10.08 -7.57
CA GLY A 106 11.22 9.23 -8.71
C GLY A 106 9.97 8.38 -8.49
N ARG A 107 9.19 8.71 -7.46
CA ARG A 107 7.97 8.03 -7.07
C ARG A 107 6.79 8.66 -7.76
N TYR A 108 5.88 7.83 -8.27
CA TYR A 108 4.62 8.29 -8.84
C TYR A 108 3.85 9.13 -7.82
N THR A 109 3.35 10.28 -8.26
CA THR A 109 2.55 11.20 -7.47
C THR A 109 1.38 11.77 -8.28
N THR A 110 0.30 12.10 -7.60
CA THR A 110 -0.80 12.92 -8.13
C THR A 110 -0.51 14.43 -8.04
N GLY A 111 0.63 14.82 -7.46
CA GLY A 111 0.91 16.19 -7.00
C GLY A 111 0.37 16.48 -5.60
N ASN A 112 -0.35 15.53 -4.98
CA ASN A 112 -1.00 15.68 -3.69
C ASN A 112 -0.70 14.46 -2.79
N ALA A 113 0.17 14.64 -1.78
CA ALA A 113 0.64 13.55 -0.93
C ALA A 113 -0.47 12.88 -0.08
N ASP A 114 -1.51 13.61 0.30
CA ASP A 114 -2.65 13.04 1.04
C ASP A 114 -3.50 12.14 0.12
N LEU A 115 -3.69 12.56 -1.14
CA LEU A 115 -4.32 11.74 -2.18
C LEU A 115 -3.49 10.50 -2.50
N ASP A 116 -2.17 10.64 -2.68
CA ASP A 116 -1.25 9.52 -2.94
C ASP A 116 -1.34 8.44 -1.85
N ALA A 117 -1.27 8.85 -0.58
CA ALA A 117 -1.42 7.95 0.56
C ALA A 117 -2.81 7.31 0.61
N GLY A 118 -3.87 8.07 0.31
CA GLY A 118 -5.24 7.56 0.23
C GLY A 118 -5.48 6.53 -0.86
N ILE A 119 -4.90 6.73 -2.05
CA ILE A 119 -4.96 5.77 -3.16
C ILE A 119 -4.23 4.48 -2.80
N GLN A 120 -3.05 4.56 -2.19
CA GLN A 120 -2.28 3.38 -1.78
C GLN A 120 -2.98 2.59 -0.67
N ALA A 121 -3.58 3.28 0.31
CA ALA A 121 -4.40 2.64 1.33
C ALA A 121 -5.65 1.96 0.73
N LEU A 122 -6.29 2.56 -0.27
CA LEU A 122 -7.42 1.96 -1.00
C LEU A 122 -6.98 0.71 -1.76
N LEU A 123 -5.89 0.79 -2.54
CA LEU A 123 -5.37 -0.36 -3.31
C LEU A 123 -5.00 -1.54 -2.40
N ALA A 124 -4.34 -1.28 -1.27
CA ALA A 124 -3.99 -2.32 -0.29
C ALA A 124 -5.22 -2.93 0.40
N ALA A 125 -6.28 -2.13 0.63
CA ALA A 125 -7.54 -2.62 1.18
C ALA A 125 -8.40 -3.40 0.15
N ALA A 126 -8.31 -3.01 -1.13
CA ALA A 126 -9.00 -3.67 -2.23
C ALA A 126 -8.37 -5.02 -2.58
N CYS A 127 -7.03 -5.07 -2.71
CA CYS A 127 -6.29 -6.27 -3.07
C CYS A 127 -5.15 -6.51 -2.06
N PRO A 128 -5.40 -7.24 -0.96
CA PRO A 128 -4.40 -7.55 0.05
C PRO A 128 -3.46 -8.70 -0.33
N ASP A 129 -3.63 -9.32 -1.51
CA ASP A 129 -2.73 -10.35 -2.04
C ASP A 129 -1.53 -9.67 -2.74
N PRO A 130 -0.30 -9.76 -2.19
CA PRO A 130 0.87 -9.13 -2.78
C PRO A 130 1.36 -9.83 -4.05
N THR A 131 0.77 -10.98 -4.41
CA THR A 131 1.11 -11.75 -5.62
C THR A 131 0.12 -11.54 -6.76
N ALA A 132 -0.98 -10.80 -6.53
CA ALA A 132 -1.97 -10.49 -7.55
C ALA A 132 -1.35 -9.65 -8.68
N ASP A 133 -1.62 -10.05 -9.92
CA ASP A 133 -1.18 -9.29 -11.08
C ASP A 133 -1.88 -7.92 -11.17
N ARG A 134 -1.33 -7.06 -12.02
CA ARG A 134 -1.77 -5.68 -12.17
C ARG A 134 -3.23 -5.53 -12.65
N GLU A 135 -3.71 -6.40 -13.53
CA GLU A 135 -5.10 -6.34 -14.04
C GLU A 135 -6.08 -6.86 -12.99
N THR A 136 -5.68 -7.90 -12.23
CA THR A 136 -6.41 -8.37 -11.05
C THR A 136 -6.54 -7.25 -10.01
N ARG A 137 -5.43 -6.57 -9.66
CA ARG A 137 -5.44 -5.43 -8.72
C ARG A 137 -6.31 -4.27 -9.21
N LEU A 138 -6.30 -3.97 -10.52
CA LEU A 138 -7.18 -2.97 -11.12
C LEU A 138 -8.67 -3.37 -11.00
N ARG A 139 -9.01 -4.64 -11.22
CA ARG A 139 -10.38 -5.15 -11.08
C ARG A 139 -10.86 -5.12 -9.63
N GLU A 140 -10.02 -5.50 -8.68
CA GLU A 140 -10.35 -5.41 -7.26
C GLU A 140 -10.52 -3.96 -6.81
N ALA A 141 -9.69 -3.02 -7.27
CA ALA A 141 -9.87 -1.59 -7.00
C ALA A 141 -11.20 -1.04 -7.55
N TYR A 142 -11.55 -1.39 -8.80
CA TYR A 142 -12.83 -1.05 -9.42
C TYR A 142 -14.02 -1.55 -8.60
N VAL A 143 -14.02 -2.83 -8.23
CA VAL A 143 -15.06 -3.46 -7.40
C VAL A 143 -15.10 -2.83 -6.00
N TYR A 144 -13.95 -2.61 -5.37
CA TYR A 144 -13.88 -2.00 -4.04
C TYR A 144 -14.49 -0.60 -4.01
N ILE A 145 -14.23 0.24 -5.02
CA ILE A 145 -14.85 1.57 -5.13
C ILE A 145 -16.37 1.41 -5.28
N ARG A 146 -16.83 0.55 -6.18
CA ARG A 146 -18.26 0.26 -6.42
C ARG A 146 -18.99 -0.20 -5.14
N GLU A 147 -18.37 -1.03 -4.32
CA GLU A 147 -19.01 -1.61 -3.13
C GLU A 147 -18.94 -0.74 -1.88
N ASN A 148 -17.86 0.03 -1.69
CA ASN A 148 -17.61 0.75 -0.44
C ASN A 148 -18.00 2.24 -0.48
N PHE A 149 -18.08 2.85 -1.67
CA PHE A 149 -18.41 4.26 -1.83
C PHE A 149 -19.87 4.47 -2.28
N ARG A 150 -20.42 5.67 -2.10
CA ARG A 150 -21.83 5.96 -2.40
C ARG A 150 -22.03 7.14 -3.33
N TYR A 151 -23.12 7.15 -4.09
CA TYR A 151 -23.48 8.29 -4.92
C TYR A 151 -23.96 9.48 -4.09
N LEU A 152 -23.46 10.67 -4.42
CA LEU A 152 -23.93 11.97 -3.95
C LEU A 152 -24.03 12.92 -5.14
N SER A 153 -25.20 13.51 -5.36
CA SER A 153 -25.35 14.56 -6.38
C SER A 153 -24.53 15.80 -5.98
N MET A 154 -23.71 16.26 -6.91
CA MET A 154 -22.75 17.37 -6.78
C MET A 154 -22.71 18.13 -8.12
N PRO A 155 -22.19 19.38 -8.17
CA PRO A 155 -22.00 20.10 -9.42
C PRO A 155 -21.27 19.28 -10.48
N HIS A 156 -21.63 19.48 -11.75
CA HIS A 156 -20.99 18.85 -12.90
C HIS A 156 -19.85 19.74 -13.42
N TYR A 157 -18.92 19.13 -14.14
CA TYR A 157 -17.84 19.82 -14.84
C TYR A 157 -18.11 19.82 -16.35
N GLU A 158 -17.66 20.86 -17.04
CA GLU A 158 -17.89 21.02 -18.49
C GLU A 158 -17.26 19.84 -19.26
N ALA A 159 -17.96 19.34 -20.28
CA ALA A 159 -17.44 18.29 -21.15
C ALA A 159 -16.10 18.73 -21.78
N GLY A 160 -15.10 17.84 -21.77
CA GLY A 160 -13.73 18.13 -22.21
C GLY A 160 -12.80 18.79 -21.17
N SER A 161 -13.31 19.18 -19.99
CA SER A 161 -12.44 19.59 -18.87
C SER A 161 -11.78 18.37 -18.20
N THR A 162 -10.61 18.58 -17.58
CA THR A 162 -9.79 17.52 -16.94
C THR A 162 -9.11 17.95 -15.63
N ASP A 163 -9.09 19.25 -15.34
CA ASP A 163 -8.46 19.88 -14.17
C ASP A 163 -9.19 19.62 -12.84
N TRP A 164 -10.39 19.04 -12.91
CA TRP A 164 -11.23 18.67 -11.77
C TRP A 164 -10.79 17.38 -11.06
N ALA A 165 -9.95 16.55 -11.68
CA ALA A 165 -9.72 15.17 -11.27
C ALA A 165 -9.18 15.04 -9.83
N GLU A 166 -8.11 15.76 -9.48
CA GLU A 166 -7.49 15.73 -8.14
C GLU A 166 -8.52 16.09 -7.07
N THR A 167 -9.20 17.22 -7.25
CA THR A 167 -10.25 17.71 -6.33
C THR A 167 -11.39 16.70 -6.18
N ALA A 168 -11.83 16.08 -7.28
CA ALA A 168 -12.92 15.12 -7.27
C ALA A 168 -12.54 13.80 -6.58
N ALA A 169 -11.30 13.32 -6.73
CA ALA A 169 -10.80 12.11 -6.07
C ALA A 169 -10.59 12.32 -4.56
N THR A 170 -9.96 13.43 -4.17
CA THR A 170 -9.79 13.81 -2.75
C THR A 170 -11.15 13.94 -2.05
N ALA A 171 -12.10 14.64 -2.69
CA ALA A 171 -13.47 14.76 -2.19
C ALA A 171 -14.20 13.40 -2.07
N MET A 172 -13.87 12.43 -2.91
CA MET A 172 -14.42 11.07 -2.85
C MET A 172 -13.92 10.33 -1.61
N LEU A 173 -12.60 10.37 -1.37
CA LEU A 173 -11.93 9.72 -0.23
C LEU A 173 -12.39 10.31 1.11
N ASP A 174 -12.39 11.64 1.24
CA ASP A 174 -12.76 12.35 2.47
C ASP A 174 -14.20 12.06 2.93
N GLN A 175 -15.13 11.91 1.97
CA GLN A 175 -16.56 11.83 2.25
C GLN A 175 -17.13 10.41 2.15
N GLY A 176 -16.41 9.47 1.52
CA GLY A 176 -16.91 8.15 1.12
C GLY A 176 -18.00 8.21 0.04
N LYS A 177 -18.19 9.36 -0.63
CA LYS A 177 -19.28 9.60 -1.58
C LYS A 177 -19.03 10.77 -2.53
N GLY A 178 -19.64 10.71 -3.72
CA GLY A 178 -19.53 11.75 -4.75
C GLY A 178 -20.36 11.40 -5.99
N ASN A 179 -20.28 12.24 -7.04
CA ASN A 179 -20.95 12.00 -8.33
C ASN A 179 -20.04 11.20 -9.29
N CYS A 180 -20.47 11.02 -10.54
CA CYS A 180 -19.73 10.27 -11.58
C CYS A 180 -18.27 10.73 -11.73
N TYR A 181 -18.01 12.04 -11.69
CA TYR A 181 -16.66 12.62 -11.70
C TYR A 181 -15.82 12.11 -10.53
N CYS A 182 -16.34 12.14 -9.30
CA CYS A 182 -15.62 11.66 -8.12
C CYS A 182 -15.30 10.15 -8.17
N PHE A 183 -16.24 9.32 -8.65
CA PHE A 183 -15.98 7.88 -8.89
C PHE A 183 -14.88 7.68 -9.95
N THR A 184 -14.97 8.41 -11.06
CA THR A 184 -14.06 8.30 -12.20
C THR A 184 -12.65 8.79 -11.87
N ALA A 185 -12.49 9.93 -11.21
CA ALA A 185 -11.17 10.41 -10.80
C ALA A 185 -10.51 9.46 -9.80
N LEU A 186 -11.25 8.97 -8.80
CA LEU A 186 -10.72 8.02 -7.82
C LEU A 186 -10.20 6.74 -8.50
N PHE A 187 -10.97 6.17 -9.43
CA PHE A 187 -10.54 4.99 -10.19
C PHE A 187 -9.39 5.31 -11.17
N THR A 188 -9.40 6.47 -11.83
CA THR A 188 -8.29 6.92 -12.70
C THR A 188 -6.98 6.95 -11.92
N TYR A 189 -6.95 7.51 -10.72
CA TYR A 189 -5.72 7.57 -9.92
C TYR A 189 -5.31 6.20 -9.35
N CYS A 190 -6.26 5.30 -9.02
CA CYS A 190 -5.94 3.91 -8.72
C CYS A 190 -5.27 3.20 -9.91
N ALA A 191 -5.77 3.42 -11.13
CA ALA A 191 -5.18 2.87 -12.35
C ALA A 191 -3.77 3.44 -12.61
N ARG A 192 -3.58 4.75 -12.44
CA ARG A 192 -2.27 5.40 -12.58
C ARG A 192 -1.24 4.93 -11.56
N GLN A 193 -1.63 4.75 -10.30
CA GLN A 193 -0.77 4.19 -9.24
C GLN A 193 -0.34 2.74 -9.54
N LEU A 194 -1.11 2.00 -10.34
CA LEU A 194 -0.72 0.68 -10.87
C LEU A 194 0.13 0.79 -12.15
N GLY A 195 0.38 1.99 -12.69
CA GLY A 195 1.18 2.20 -13.90
C GLY A 195 0.41 2.02 -15.21
N TYR A 196 -0.91 2.21 -15.21
CA TYR A 196 -1.70 2.33 -16.42
C TYR A 196 -1.71 3.76 -16.96
N GLN A 197 -1.67 3.89 -18.29
CA GLN A 197 -1.90 5.15 -19.00
C GLN A 197 -3.40 5.45 -19.01
N ALA A 198 -3.90 5.89 -17.85
CA ALA A 198 -5.31 6.14 -17.61
C ALA A 198 -5.63 7.64 -17.62
N TYR A 199 -6.74 8.01 -18.25
CA TYR A 199 -7.25 9.38 -18.26
C TYR A 199 -8.76 9.41 -17.99
N ASN A 200 -9.19 10.46 -17.30
CA ASN A 200 -10.61 10.74 -17.11
C ASN A 200 -11.16 11.49 -18.33
N VAL A 201 -12.46 11.28 -18.59
CA VAL A 201 -13.22 12.02 -19.60
C VAL A 201 -14.44 12.62 -18.93
N ALA A 202 -14.64 13.92 -19.09
CA ALA A 202 -15.93 14.58 -18.88
C ALA A 202 -16.67 14.65 -20.24
N GLY A 203 -17.88 14.11 -20.30
CA GLY A 203 -18.69 14.04 -21.52
C GLY A 203 -20.15 13.74 -21.19
N HIS A 204 -20.84 12.93 -21.99
CA HIS A 204 -22.23 12.54 -21.72
C HIS A 204 -22.48 11.05 -21.98
N GLU A 205 -23.46 10.46 -21.28
CA GLU A 205 -23.91 9.06 -21.45
C GLU A 205 -25.41 9.03 -21.78
N TYR A 206 -25.89 8.03 -22.53
CA TYR A 206 -27.29 7.83 -22.96
C TYR A 206 -27.88 8.91 -23.91
N SER A 207 -27.55 10.19 -23.71
CA SER A 207 -27.95 11.31 -24.55
C SER A 207 -26.91 12.44 -24.45
N PRO A 208 -26.79 13.33 -25.45
CA PRO A 208 -25.79 14.41 -25.44
C PRO A 208 -26.05 15.54 -24.43
N ASP A 209 -27.15 15.47 -23.64
CA ASP A 209 -27.50 16.42 -22.59
C ASP A 209 -27.40 15.83 -21.17
N ASN A 210 -26.89 14.59 -21.04
CA ASN A 210 -26.80 13.86 -19.77
C ASN A 210 -25.33 13.73 -19.35
N ASP A 211 -24.82 14.79 -18.71
CA ASP A 211 -23.45 14.91 -18.21
C ASP A 211 -22.99 13.66 -17.45
N HIS A 212 -21.83 13.14 -17.84
CA HIS A 212 -21.26 11.94 -17.25
C HIS A 212 -19.73 11.94 -17.32
N ALA A 213 -19.10 11.07 -16.54
CA ALA A 213 -17.65 10.93 -16.55
C ALA A 213 -17.22 9.48 -16.37
N TRP A 214 -16.25 9.05 -17.18
CA TRP A 214 -15.68 7.70 -17.20
C TRP A 214 -14.15 7.75 -17.31
N THR A 215 -13.49 6.62 -17.05
CA THR A 215 -12.05 6.46 -17.23
C THR A 215 -11.79 5.73 -18.55
N MET A 216 -10.78 6.16 -19.30
CA MET A 216 -10.24 5.46 -20.47
C MET A 216 -8.83 4.99 -20.14
N ILE A 217 -8.46 3.79 -20.61
CA ILE A 217 -7.11 3.23 -20.44
C ILE A 217 -6.62 2.66 -21.77
N ASP A 218 -5.47 3.13 -22.23
CA ASP A 218 -4.75 2.55 -23.37
C ASP A 218 -4.08 1.24 -22.95
N TRP A 219 -4.33 0.17 -23.70
CA TRP A 219 -3.95 -1.19 -23.33
C TRP A 219 -2.82 -1.74 -24.23
N PRO A 220 -1.96 -2.67 -23.73
CA PRO A 220 -0.85 -3.20 -24.52
C PRO A 220 -1.20 -3.99 -25.80
N ASP A 221 -2.49 -4.29 -26.03
CA ASP A 221 -2.97 -4.89 -27.29
C ASP A 221 -3.18 -3.84 -28.40
N GLY A 222 -3.09 -2.54 -28.07
CA GLY A 222 -3.30 -1.41 -28.97
C GLY A 222 -4.73 -0.82 -28.94
N GLU A 223 -5.62 -1.38 -28.13
CA GLU A 223 -7.00 -0.89 -27.96
C GLU A 223 -7.11 0.02 -26.72
N THR A 224 -8.04 0.99 -26.77
CA THR A 224 -8.40 1.81 -25.59
C THR A 224 -9.74 1.33 -25.04
N TYR A 225 -9.76 0.93 -23.78
CA TYR A 225 -10.97 0.43 -23.11
C TYR A 225 -11.60 1.47 -22.18
N LEU A 226 -12.92 1.42 -22.05
CA LEU A 226 -13.72 2.28 -21.16
C LEU A 226 -13.96 1.60 -19.81
N PHE A 227 -13.92 2.38 -18.73
CA PHE A 227 -14.16 1.93 -17.36
C PHE A 227 -15.12 2.88 -16.65
N ASP A 228 -16.26 2.37 -16.19
CA ASP A 228 -17.32 3.19 -15.60
C ASP A 228 -17.91 2.59 -14.31
N VAL A 229 -17.21 2.86 -13.20
CA VAL A 229 -17.60 2.42 -11.86
C VAL A 229 -18.99 2.96 -11.46
N GLN A 230 -19.35 4.17 -11.88
CA GLN A 230 -20.57 4.83 -11.40
C GLN A 230 -21.82 4.34 -12.14
N LEU A 231 -21.74 4.09 -13.45
CA LEU A 231 -22.85 3.49 -14.19
C LEU A 231 -23.16 2.08 -13.67
N GLU A 232 -22.12 1.29 -13.40
CA GLU A 232 -22.29 -0.05 -12.82
C GLU A 232 -22.84 0.00 -11.39
N TYR A 233 -22.36 0.92 -10.54
CA TYR A 233 -22.97 1.23 -9.25
C TYR A 233 -24.46 1.60 -9.38
N ALA A 234 -24.82 2.44 -10.35
CA ALA A 234 -26.20 2.89 -10.54
C ALA A 234 -27.12 1.74 -10.94
N TYR A 235 -26.66 0.85 -11.84
CA TYR A 235 -27.39 -0.35 -12.25
C TYR A 235 -27.56 -1.37 -11.11
N LEU A 236 -26.61 -1.49 -10.19
CA LEU A 236 -26.72 -2.37 -9.02
C LEU A 236 -27.58 -1.78 -7.88
N TYR A 237 -27.45 -0.48 -7.62
CA TYR A 237 -27.88 0.13 -6.34
C TYR A 237 -28.88 1.29 -6.46
N GLN A 238 -29.12 1.85 -7.65
CA GLN A 238 -30.03 2.97 -7.86
C GLN A 238 -31.23 2.63 -8.75
N TYR A 239 -31.07 1.69 -9.69
CA TYR A 239 -32.13 1.35 -10.64
C TYR A 239 -32.82 0.03 -10.32
N GLU A 240 -34.11 0.10 -9.97
CA GLU A 240 -34.94 -1.09 -9.76
C GLU A 240 -35.15 -1.87 -11.08
N ASN A 241 -35.09 -3.21 -11.00
CA ASN A 241 -35.40 -4.14 -12.09
C ASN A 241 -34.52 -3.99 -13.36
N LYS A 242 -33.30 -3.47 -13.21
CA LYS A 242 -32.28 -3.47 -14.29
C LYS A 242 -31.44 -4.77 -14.25
N PRO A 243 -30.83 -5.17 -15.38
CA PRO A 243 -29.86 -6.26 -15.39
C PRO A 243 -28.58 -5.84 -14.64
N VAL A 244 -27.83 -6.82 -14.14
CA VAL A 244 -26.41 -6.61 -13.80
C VAL A 244 -25.64 -6.36 -15.09
N ILE A 245 -24.76 -5.37 -15.07
CA ILE A 245 -23.86 -5.03 -16.18
C ILE A 245 -22.41 -5.13 -15.70
N ASP A 246 -21.47 -5.17 -16.65
CA ASP A 246 -20.04 -5.07 -16.39
C ASP A 246 -19.49 -3.97 -17.30
N MET A 247 -18.99 -2.91 -16.68
CA MET A 247 -18.40 -1.74 -17.33
C MET A 247 -16.90 -1.61 -17.02
N PHE A 248 -16.28 -2.64 -16.44
CA PHE A 248 -14.82 -2.73 -16.36
C PHE A 248 -14.28 -3.21 -17.71
N LYS A 249 -13.32 -2.48 -18.28
CA LYS A 249 -12.67 -2.82 -19.56
C LYS A 249 -13.70 -3.03 -20.68
N ALA A 250 -14.72 -2.18 -20.71
CA ALA A 250 -15.74 -2.20 -21.73
C ALA A 250 -15.12 -1.89 -23.10
N SER A 251 -15.42 -2.73 -24.09
CA SER A 251 -14.96 -2.57 -25.47
C SER A 251 -16.05 -1.96 -26.34
N GLY A 252 -15.64 -1.24 -27.38
CA GLY A 252 -16.55 -0.43 -28.16
C GLY A 252 -15.89 0.30 -29.33
N SER A 253 -16.72 0.79 -30.23
CA SER A 253 -16.35 1.71 -31.31
C SER A 253 -17.45 2.73 -31.50
N ASP A 254 -17.14 3.86 -32.16
CA ASP A 254 -18.12 4.87 -32.58
C ASP A 254 -19.02 5.39 -31.44
N GLY A 255 -18.46 5.49 -30.22
CA GLY A 255 -19.16 5.94 -29.02
C GLY A 255 -20.05 4.87 -28.36
N ILE A 256 -20.02 3.61 -28.78
CA ILE A 256 -20.83 2.52 -28.19
C ILE A 256 -19.93 1.51 -27.48
N TYR A 257 -19.98 1.48 -26.14
CA TYR A 257 -19.17 0.60 -25.29
C TYR A 257 -20.05 -0.36 -24.48
N ASN A 258 -19.84 -1.68 -24.62
CA ASN A 258 -20.71 -2.72 -24.05
C ASN A 258 -22.22 -2.52 -24.30
N GLY A 259 -22.59 -1.79 -25.38
CA GLY A 259 -23.98 -1.46 -25.73
C GLY A 259 -24.53 -0.16 -25.14
N PHE A 260 -23.73 0.56 -24.34
CA PHE A 260 -24.03 1.90 -23.82
C PHE A 260 -23.48 2.99 -24.73
N VAL A 261 -24.17 4.13 -24.82
CA VAL A 261 -23.81 5.23 -25.72
C VAL A 261 -23.12 6.34 -24.95
N TYR A 262 -21.92 6.70 -25.38
CA TYR A 262 -21.07 7.74 -24.83
C TYR A 262 -20.81 8.82 -25.87
N TYR A 263 -20.91 10.07 -25.45
CA TYR A 263 -20.65 11.25 -26.26
C TYR A 263 -19.36 11.89 -25.73
N PHE A 264 -18.27 11.66 -26.46
CA PHE A 264 -16.98 12.29 -26.19
C PHE A 264 -17.02 13.78 -26.60
N PRO A 265 -16.28 14.65 -25.89
CA PRO A 265 -16.20 16.09 -26.18
C PRO A 265 -15.43 16.43 -27.48
#